data_AF-A0A9P5WXV4-F1
#
_entry.id   AF-A0A9P5WXV4-F1
#
_cell.length_a   1.000
_cell.length_b   1.000
_cell.length_c   1.000
_cell.angle_alpha   90.00
_cell.angle_beta   90.00
_cell.angle_gamma   90.00
#
_symmetry.space_group_name_H-M   'P 1'
#
loop_
_entity.id
_entity.type
_entity.pdbx_description
1 polymer ?
#
loop_
_entity_poly.entity_id
_entity_poly.type
_entity_poly.pdbx_seq_one_letter_code
_entity_poly.pdbx_strand_id
1 'polypeptide(L)'
;MIQLSKSTLQKVEIAITNSWSPSTLQNYRYLIKKYLKFCQKEQILEHLQTPAQEMVLCAFAANDAGHYLVSTVKNRIAVLKAWHTANNWMWNGSEHLKCILNGVKNLSPPSATQTPQFPVNTCCKEMLCSYRAYTTQWYSTKQLLTHLLKCRLFNLRC
;
A
#
# COMPACT_ATOMS: atom_id res chain seq x y z
N MET A 1 23.20 -17.59 2.61
CA MET A 1 21.91 -17.40 3.33
C MET A 1 22.25 -17.32 4.81
N ILE A 2 21.95 -16.23 5.50
CA ILE A 2 22.28 -16.10 6.93
C ILE A 2 21.27 -16.94 7.72
N GLN A 3 21.74 -17.87 8.55
CA GLN A 3 20.93 -18.67 9.46
C GLN A 3 21.17 -18.15 10.89
N LEU A 4 20.13 -17.59 11.51
CA LEU A 4 20.15 -17.13 12.90
C LEU A 4 19.34 -18.10 13.77
N SER A 5 19.76 -18.28 15.01
CA SER A 5 18.96 -19.04 15.99
C SER A 5 17.65 -18.29 16.32
N LYS A 6 16.61 -19.04 16.70
CA LYS A 6 15.33 -18.48 17.13
C LYS A 6 15.50 -17.47 18.28
N SER A 7 16.41 -17.74 19.21
CA SER A 7 16.70 -16.83 20.33
C SER A 7 17.34 -15.52 19.90
N THR A 8 18.23 -15.55 18.89
CA THR A 8 18.82 -14.33 18.32
C THR A 8 17.78 -13.51 17.57
N LEU A 9 16.92 -14.15 16.78
CA LEU A 9 15.81 -13.47 16.10
C LEU A 9 14.85 -12.79 17.09
N GLN A 10 14.51 -13.46 18.20
CA GLN A 10 13.69 -12.88 19.27
C GLN A 10 14.36 -11.67 19.92
N LYS A 11 15.68 -11.71 20.17
CA LYS A 11 16.40 -10.56 20.72
C LYS A 11 16.39 -9.37 19.77
N VAL A 12 16.55 -9.61 18.47
CA VAL A 12 16.45 -8.56 17.43
C VAL A 12 15.04 -7.97 17.39
N GLU A 13 14.00 -8.80 17.41
CA GLU A 13 12.61 -8.35 17.46
C GLU A 13 12.31 -7.51 18.70
N ILE A 14 12.75 -7.95 19.89
CA ILE A 14 12.63 -7.20 21.14
C ILE A 14 13.34 -5.85 21.02
N ALA A 15 14.57 -5.80 20.49
CA ALA A 15 15.31 -4.56 20.33
C ALA A 15 14.60 -3.58 19.37
N ILE A 16 14.06 -4.07 18.25
CA ILE A 16 13.31 -3.26 17.29
C ILE A 16 12.01 -2.75 17.92
N THR A 17 11.24 -3.61 18.59
CA THR A 17 9.96 -3.22 19.19
C THR A 17 10.11 -2.22 20.34
N ASN A 18 11.21 -2.29 21.10
CA ASN A 18 11.52 -1.33 22.18
C ASN A 18 12.15 -0.03 21.67
N SER A 19 12.51 0.08 20.38
CA SER A 19 12.96 1.35 19.80
C SER A 19 11.84 2.40 19.63
N TRP A 20 10.59 2.00 19.83
CA TRP A 20 9.40 2.85 19.70
C TRP A 20 8.63 2.94 21.01
N SER A 21 7.95 4.06 21.23
CA SER A 21 7.05 4.19 22.39
C SER A 21 5.87 3.21 22.28
N PRO A 22 5.26 2.78 23.40
CA PRO A 22 4.10 1.87 23.37
C PRO A 22 2.93 2.40 22.53
N SER A 23 2.66 3.72 22.59
CA SER A 23 1.60 4.36 21.81
C SER A 23 1.93 4.39 20.31
N THR A 24 3.20 4.60 19.95
CA THR A 24 3.68 4.49 18.56
C THR A 24 3.50 3.06 18.05
N LEU A 25 3.89 2.05 18.82
CA LEU A 25 3.74 0.64 18.44
C LEU A 25 2.27 0.24 18.25
N GLN A 26 1.39 0.69 19.13
CA GLN A 26 -0.05 0.45 19.01
C GLN A 26 -0.62 1.10 17.75
N ASN A 27 -0.26 2.35 17.47
CA ASN A 27 -0.65 3.03 16.24
C ASN A 27 -0.11 2.29 15.00
N TYR A 28 1.13 1.80 15.04
CA TYR A 28 1.71 1.04 13.93
C TYR A 28 0.93 -0.25 13.67
N ARG A 29 0.64 -1.03 14.72
CA ARG A 29 -0.18 -2.25 14.63
C ARG A 29 -1.56 -1.96 14.05
N TYR A 30 -2.20 -0.86 14.46
CA TYR A 30 -3.49 -0.44 13.93
C TYR A 30 -3.42 -0.11 12.43
N LEU A 31 -2.43 0.68 12.01
CA LEU A 31 -2.27 1.11 10.62
C LEU A 31 -1.86 -0.04 9.69
N ILE A 32 -1.01 -0.96 10.15
CA ILE A 32 -0.70 -2.20 9.41
C ILE A 32 -1.96 -3.04 9.22
N LYS A 33 -2.77 -3.24 10.27
CA LYS A 33 -4.06 -3.94 10.15
C LYS A 33 -4.99 -3.26 9.16
N LYS A 34 -5.01 -1.91 9.11
CA LYS A 34 -5.82 -1.15 8.15
C LYS A 34 -5.38 -1.43 6.71
N TYR A 35 -4.07 -1.47 6.46
CA TYR A 35 -3.51 -1.85 5.16
C TYR A 35 -3.85 -3.28 4.76
N LEU A 36 -3.71 -4.25 5.66
CA LEU A 36 -4.06 -5.65 5.37
C LEU A 36 -5.56 -5.82 5.08
N LYS A 37 -6.44 -5.11 5.81
CA LYS A 37 -7.88 -5.07 5.50
C LYS A 37 -8.17 -4.48 4.13
N PHE A 38 -7.44 -3.43 3.74
CA PHE A 38 -7.53 -2.88 2.38
C PHE A 38 -7.11 -3.94 1.35
N CYS A 39 -5.98 -4.62 1.56
CA CYS A 39 -5.52 -5.69 0.68
C CYS A 39 -6.54 -6.82 0.54
N GLN A 40 -7.17 -7.21 1.65
CA GLN A 40 -8.23 -8.22 1.66
C GLN A 40 -9.46 -7.76 0.87
N LYS A 41 -9.92 -6.51 1.09
CA LYS A 41 -11.05 -5.92 0.36
C LYS A 41 -10.79 -5.88 -1.14
N GLU A 42 -9.59 -5.49 -1.53
CA GLU A 42 -9.17 -5.43 -2.93
C GLU A 42 -8.75 -6.79 -3.50
N GLN A 43 -8.74 -7.87 -2.69
CA GLN A 43 -8.34 -9.22 -3.08
C GLN A 43 -6.91 -9.29 -3.65
N ILE A 44 -5.99 -8.54 -3.04
CA ILE A 44 -4.58 -8.51 -3.42
C ILE A 44 -3.92 -9.82 -3.00
N LEU A 45 -3.18 -10.45 -3.92
CA LEU A 45 -2.46 -11.69 -3.63
C LEU A 45 -1.40 -11.46 -2.54
N GLU A 46 -1.25 -12.40 -1.62
CA GLU A 46 -0.39 -12.28 -0.44
C GLU A 46 1.06 -11.89 -0.78
N HIS A 47 1.63 -12.48 -1.84
CA HIS A 47 2.99 -12.17 -2.31
C HIS A 47 3.16 -10.75 -2.88
N LEU A 48 2.07 -10.02 -3.13
CA LEU A 48 2.08 -8.62 -3.56
C LEU A 48 1.84 -7.66 -2.38
N GLN A 49 1.36 -8.18 -1.24
CA GLN A 49 1.10 -7.40 -0.03
C GLN A 49 2.40 -7.13 0.74
N THR A 50 3.32 -8.09 0.74
CA THR A 50 4.61 -8.07 1.47
C THR A 50 5.71 -8.82 0.70
N PRO A 51 6.83 -8.17 0.31
CA PRO A 51 7.00 -6.72 0.23
C PRO A 51 5.90 -6.08 -0.62
N ALA A 52 5.32 -4.99 -0.13
CA ALA A 52 4.25 -4.28 -0.81
C ALA A 52 4.75 -3.82 -2.18
N GLN A 53 4.05 -4.26 -3.24
CA GLN A 53 4.32 -3.72 -4.57
C GLN A 53 3.95 -2.24 -4.63
N GLU A 54 4.66 -1.49 -5.47
CA GLU A 54 4.44 -0.06 -5.59
C GLU A 54 2.99 0.30 -5.93
N MET A 55 2.37 -0.43 -6.85
CA MET A 55 0.99 -0.17 -7.25
C MET A 55 0.00 -0.40 -6.10
N VAL A 56 0.30 -1.34 -5.20
CA VAL A 56 -0.50 -1.60 -4.00
C VAL A 56 -0.37 -0.44 -3.00
N LEU A 57 0.84 0.10 -2.83
CA LEU A 57 1.08 1.30 -2.01
C LEU A 57 0.34 2.53 -2.58
N CYS A 58 0.38 2.69 -3.90
CA CYS A 58 -0.30 3.77 -4.62
C CYS A 58 -1.83 3.65 -4.47
N ALA A 59 -2.40 2.47 -4.68
CA ALA A 59 -3.82 2.21 -4.52
C ALA A 59 -4.27 2.46 -3.07
N PHE A 60 -3.47 2.03 -2.09
CA PHE A 60 -3.75 2.27 -0.67
C PHE A 60 -3.76 3.77 -0.33
N ALA A 61 -2.78 4.54 -0.83
CA ALA A 61 -2.74 5.98 -0.65
C ALA A 61 -3.93 6.70 -1.33
N ALA A 62 -4.27 6.28 -2.55
CA ALA A 62 -5.37 6.85 -3.32
C ALA A 62 -6.75 6.52 -2.72
N ASN A 63 -6.92 5.37 -2.06
CA ASN A 63 -8.16 5.00 -1.37
C ASN A 63 -8.54 5.99 -0.24
N ASP A 64 -7.58 6.77 0.26
CA ASP A 64 -7.81 7.81 1.26
C ASP A 64 -8.05 9.22 0.67
N ALA A 65 -7.93 9.39 -0.65
CA ALA A 65 -8.13 10.67 -1.32
C ALA A 65 -9.54 11.21 -1.07
N GLY A 66 -9.67 12.52 -0.83
CA GLY A 66 -10.96 13.16 -0.52
C GLY A 66 -11.51 12.90 0.88
N HIS A 67 -11.00 11.91 1.61
CA HIS A 67 -11.50 11.54 2.94
C HIS A 67 -10.55 11.95 4.08
N TYR A 68 -9.25 12.04 3.82
CA TYR A 68 -8.24 12.35 4.82
C TYR A 68 -7.25 13.40 4.33
N LEU A 69 -6.67 14.15 5.29
CA LEU A 69 -5.55 15.04 5.01
C LEU A 69 -4.34 14.24 4.51
N VAL A 70 -3.57 14.83 3.57
CA VAL A 70 -2.33 14.20 3.08
C VAL A 70 -1.34 13.87 4.19
N SER A 71 -1.31 14.64 5.29
CA SER A 71 -0.45 14.34 6.46
C SER A 71 -0.81 12.99 7.10
N THR A 72 -2.11 12.68 7.21
CA THR A 72 -2.59 11.39 7.68
C THR A 72 -2.18 10.27 6.72
N VAL A 73 -2.34 10.47 5.41
CA VAL A 73 -1.98 9.45 4.41
C VAL A 73 -0.46 9.21 4.40
N LYS A 74 0.35 10.27 4.46
CA LYS A 74 1.81 10.18 4.60
C LYS A 74 2.23 9.41 5.85
N ASN A 75 1.56 9.63 6.98
CA ASN A 75 1.82 8.87 8.21
C ASN A 75 1.56 7.37 8.02
N ARG A 76 0.47 7.00 7.33
CA ARG A 76 0.17 5.58 7.02
C ARG A 76 1.26 4.95 6.15
N ILE A 77 1.70 5.64 5.10
CA ILE A 77 2.81 5.18 4.25
C ILE A 77 4.12 5.08 5.03
N ALA A 78 4.40 6.02 5.94
CA ALA A 78 5.59 5.97 6.79
C ALA A 78 5.58 4.75 7.72
N VAL A 79 4.43 4.39 8.29
CA VAL A 79 4.29 3.15 9.08
C VAL A 79 4.54 1.92 8.23
N LEU A 80 4.02 1.86 7.00
CA LEU A 80 4.30 0.74 6.09
C LEU A 80 5.79 0.64 5.79
N LYS A 81 6.46 1.77 5.52
CA LYS A 81 7.92 1.78 5.31
C LYS A 81 8.68 1.27 6.52
N ALA A 82 8.35 1.74 7.72
CA ALA A 82 8.97 1.28 8.96
C ALA A 82 8.75 -0.22 9.19
N TRP A 83 7.55 -0.72 8.89
CA TRP A 83 7.23 -2.15 8.96
C TRP A 83 8.07 -2.98 7.98
N HIS A 84 8.27 -2.51 6.75
CA HIS A 84 9.15 -3.18 5.77
C HIS A 84 10.60 -3.21 6.25
N THR A 85 11.12 -2.06 6.72
CA THR A 85 12.47 -1.96 7.27
C THR A 85 12.68 -2.91 8.45
N ALA A 86 11.73 -2.99 9.37
CA ALA A 86 11.80 -3.89 10.52
C ALA A 86 11.86 -5.38 10.13
N ASN A 87 11.30 -5.75 8.98
CA ASN A 87 11.30 -7.12 8.46
C ASN A 87 12.37 -7.39 7.39
N ASN A 88 13.28 -6.43 7.16
CA ASN A 88 14.28 -6.49 6.09
C ASN A 88 13.67 -6.73 4.69
N TRP A 89 12.47 -6.21 4.46
CA TRP A 89 11.81 -6.27 3.17
C TRP A 89 12.18 -5.07 2.30
N MET A 90 12.29 -5.31 0.99
CA MET A 90 12.53 -4.24 0.02
C MET A 90 11.37 -3.23 0.06
N TRP A 91 11.72 -1.95 0.13
CA TRP A 91 10.76 -0.86 0.02
C TRP A 91 10.61 -0.44 -1.45
N ASN A 92 9.43 -0.67 -2.02
CA ASN A 92 9.16 -0.40 -3.44
C ASN A 92 8.53 0.99 -3.72
N GLY A 93 8.46 1.90 -2.74
CA GLY A 93 7.88 3.22 -2.97
C GLY A 93 8.83 4.13 -3.77
N SER A 94 8.50 4.45 -5.02
CA SER A 94 9.27 5.31 -5.93
C SER A 94 8.61 6.69 -6.11
N GLU A 95 8.99 7.41 -7.17
CA GLU A 95 8.40 8.69 -7.57
C GLU A 95 6.90 8.57 -7.92
N HIS A 96 6.43 7.39 -8.33
CA HIS A 96 5.02 7.13 -8.57
C HIS A 96 4.19 7.34 -7.29
N LEU A 97 4.62 6.75 -6.18
CA LEU A 97 3.95 6.95 -4.90
C LEU A 97 3.95 8.42 -4.47
N LYS A 98 5.00 9.18 -4.78
CA LYS A 98 5.04 10.63 -4.51
C LYS A 98 4.03 11.40 -5.37
N CYS A 99 3.92 11.09 -6.64
CA CYS A 99 2.91 11.68 -7.53
C CYS A 99 1.49 11.42 -7.02
N ILE A 100 1.20 10.20 -6.57
CA ILE A 100 -0.10 9.87 -5.95
C ILE A 100 -0.33 10.67 -4.67
N LEU A 101 0.65 10.79 -3.79
CA LEU A 101 0.53 11.60 -2.57
C LEU A 101 0.28 13.09 -2.87
N ASN A 102 0.85 13.63 -3.96
CA ASN A 102 0.55 14.97 -4.44
C ASN A 102 -0.90 15.07 -4.97
N GLY A 103 -1.37 14.06 -5.70
CA GLY A 103 -2.78 13.96 -6.09
C GLY A 103 -3.72 13.94 -4.89
N VAL A 104 -3.41 13.11 -3.87
CA VAL A 104 -4.15 13.04 -2.60
C VAL A 104 -4.18 14.39 -1.88
N LYS A 105 -3.05 15.13 -1.88
CA LYS A 105 -3.00 16.49 -1.33
C LYS A 105 -3.99 17.41 -2.04
N ASN A 106 -4.00 17.40 -3.36
CA ASN A 106 -4.87 18.26 -4.17
C ASN A 106 -6.36 17.90 -4.04
N LEU A 107 -6.65 16.63 -3.75
CA LEU A 107 -8.00 16.12 -3.51
C LEU A 107 -8.42 16.19 -2.04
N SER A 108 -7.52 16.53 -1.12
CA SER A 108 -7.86 16.62 0.31
C SER A 108 -8.93 17.70 0.50
N PRO A 109 -9.94 17.47 1.36
CA PRO A 109 -10.99 18.46 1.57
C PRO A 109 -10.36 19.79 2.02
N PRO A 110 -10.85 20.94 1.51
CA PRO A 110 -10.29 22.23 1.86
C PRO A 110 -10.55 22.53 3.34
N SER A 111 -9.59 22.22 4.21
CA SER A 111 -9.43 22.96 5.46
C SER A 111 -8.82 24.31 5.12
N ALA A 112 -9.57 25.38 5.35
CA ALA A 112 -9.28 26.78 5.01
C ALA A 112 -7.80 27.17 5.19
N THR A 113 -7.02 27.23 4.10
CA THR A 113 -5.91 28.20 3.87
C THR A 113 -5.05 27.90 2.64
N GLN A 114 -5.16 26.75 1.97
CA GLN A 114 -4.20 26.45 0.89
C GLN A 114 -4.77 26.73 -0.51
N THR A 115 -4.37 27.88 -1.05
CA THR A 115 -4.57 28.28 -2.45
C THR A 115 -4.05 27.17 -3.39
N PRO A 116 -4.80 26.80 -4.45
CA PRO A 116 -4.37 25.75 -5.37
C PRO A 116 -3.07 26.16 -6.07
N GLN A 117 -2.05 25.31 -6.04
CA GLN A 117 -0.89 25.45 -6.92
C GLN A 117 -0.80 24.23 -7.83
N PHE A 118 -1.03 24.47 -9.13
CA PHE A 118 -0.74 23.53 -10.20
C PHE A 118 0.66 23.85 -10.74
N PRO A 119 1.50 22.81 -10.88
CA PRO A 119 1.67 22.25 -12.22
C PRO A 119 1.54 20.72 -12.21
N VAL A 120 0.77 20.18 -13.15
CA VAL A 120 0.76 18.74 -13.42
C VAL A 120 2.12 18.41 -14.04
N ASN A 121 2.99 17.75 -13.28
CA ASN A 121 4.28 17.29 -13.79
C ASN A 121 4.06 16.28 -14.94
N THR A 122 5.01 16.22 -15.87
CA THR A 122 4.98 15.28 -17.02
C THR A 122 4.87 13.82 -16.55
N CYS A 123 5.43 13.50 -15.37
CA CYS A 123 5.34 12.19 -14.73
C CYS A 123 3.89 11.73 -14.52
N CYS A 124 2.98 12.61 -14.07
CA CYS A 124 1.57 12.28 -13.89
C CYS A 124 0.85 11.87 -15.20
N LYS A 125 1.29 12.37 -16.36
CA LYS A 125 0.65 12.03 -17.65
C LYS A 125 1.02 10.62 -18.13
N GLU A 126 2.30 10.27 -18.10
CA GLU A 126 2.78 8.92 -18.46
C GLU A 126 2.20 7.85 -17.51
N MET A 127 2.02 8.23 -16.25
CA MET A 127 1.50 7.38 -15.18
C MET A 127 0.01 7.04 -15.34
N LEU A 128 -0.80 7.97 -15.87
CA LEU A 128 -2.20 7.69 -16.21
C LEU A 128 -2.34 6.62 -17.31
N CYS A 129 -1.39 6.58 -18.26
CA CYS A 129 -1.37 5.54 -19.30
C CYS A 129 -1.02 4.17 -18.71
N SER A 130 0.01 4.07 -17.86
CA SER A 130 0.35 2.83 -17.17
C SER A 130 -0.76 2.34 -16.23
N TYR A 131 -1.46 3.26 -15.55
CA TYR A 131 -2.61 2.92 -14.71
C TYR A 131 -3.76 2.34 -15.54
N ARG A 132 -4.12 2.92 -16.69
CA ARG A 132 -5.15 2.38 -17.59
C ARG A 132 -4.81 0.97 -18.10
N ALA A 133 -3.54 0.69 -18.38
CA ALA A 133 -3.09 -0.65 -18.75
C ALA A 133 -3.20 -1.63 -17.56
N TYR A 134 -2.77 -1.22 -16.37
CA TYR A 134 -2.85 -2.02 -15.15
C TYR A 134 -4.29 -2.33 -14.75
N THR A 135 -5.21 -1.37 -14.80
CA THR A 135 -6.64 -1.61 -14.50
C THR A 135 -7.24 -2.60 -15.48
N THR A 136 -6.92 -2.49 -16.78
CA THR A 136 -7.41 -3.43 -17.79
C THR A 136 -6.93 -4.86 -17.50
N GLN A 137 -5.66 -5.04 -17.13
CA GLN A 137 -5.11 -6.35 -16.76
C GLN A 137 -5.68 -6.87 -15.42
N TRP A 138 -5.89 -6.00 -14.44
CA TRP A 138 -6.41 -6.35 -13.11
C TRP A 138 -7.90 -6.71 -13.14
N TYR A 139 -8.72 -5.98 -13.91
CA TYR A 139 -10.12 -6.35 -14.15
C TYR A 139 -10.22 -7.67 -14.93
N SER A 140 -9.37 -7.87 -15.95
CA SER A 140 -9.35 -9.11 -16.74
C SER A 140 -8.96 -10.32 -15.89
N THR A 141 -7.92 -10.19 -15.05
CA THR A 141 -7.51 -11.28 -14.14
C THR A 141 -8.54 -11.53 -13.04
N LYS A 142 -9.21 -10.51 -12.49
CA LYS A 142 -10.35 -10.71 -11.57
C LYS A 142 -11.53 -11.43 -12.22
N GLN A 143 -11.91 -11.06 -13.44
CA GLN A 143 -12.97 -11.75 -14.19
C GLN A 143 -12.58 -13.19 -14.52
N LEU A 144 -11.35 -13.44 -14.96
CA LEU A 144 -10.85 -14.78 -15.21
C LEU A 144 -10.79 -15.62 -13.93
N LEU A 145 -10.31 -15.08 -12.80
CA LEU A 145 -10.29 -15.80 -11.52
C LEU A 145 -11.70 -16.09 -11.00
N THR A 146 -12.64 -15.15 -11.12
CA THR A 146 -14.05 -15.41 -10.74
C THR A 146 -14.72 -16.41 -11.68
N HIS A 147 -14.41 -16.39 -12.97
CA HIS A 147 -14.91 -17.38 -13.93
C HIS A 147 -14.31 -18.76 -13.67
N LEU A 148 -13.00 -18.87 -13.45
CA LEU A 148 -12.32 -20.13 -13.12
C LEU A 148 -12.77 -20.70 -11.77
N LEU A 149 -12.98 -19.87 -10.75
CA LEU A 149 -13.56 -20.30 -9.47
C LEU A 149 -15.01 -20.78 -9.64
N LYS A 150 -15.82 -20.14 -10.48
CA LYS A 150 -17.16 -20.61 -10.83
C LYS A 150 -17.11 -21.94 -11.59
N CYS A 151 -16.27 -22.09 -12.60
CA CYS A 151 -16.11 -23.35 -13.34
C CYS A 151 -15.67 -24.50 -12.41
N ARG A 152 -14.78 -24.22 -11.45
CA ARG A 152 -14.28 -25.22 -10.48
C ARG A 152 -15.32 -25.60 -9.41
N LEU A 153 -16.19 -24.67 -9.00
CA LEU A 153 -17.27 -24.93 -8.04
C LEU A 153 -18.49 -25.61 -8.67
N PHE A 154 -18.73 -25.41 -9.97
CA PHE A 154 -19.88 -25.96 -10.70
C PHE A 154 -19.56 -27.16 -11.61
N ASN A 155 -18.32 -27.67 -11.59
CA ASN A 155 -17.89 -28.82 -12.41
C ASN A 155 -18.21 -28.66 -13.92
N LEU A 156 -18.23 -27.42 -14.40
CA LEU A 156 -18.43 -27.10 -15.81
C LEU A 156 -17.05 -27.17 -16.48
N ARG A 157 -16.86 -28.11 -17.40
CA ARG A 157 -15.67 -28.15 -18.27
C ARG A 157 -15.63 -26.85 -19.08
N CYS A 158 -14.51 -26.11 -18.98
CA CYS A 158 -14.13 -25.09 -19.96
C CYS A 158 -13.81 -25.74 -21.30
#